data_AF-A0A352J0S8-F1
#
_entry.id   AF-A0A352J0S8-F1
#
_cell.length_a   1.000
_cell.length_b   1.000
_cell.length_c   1.000
_cell.angle_alpha   90.00
_cell.angle_beta   90.00
_cell.angle_gamma   90.00
#
_symmetry.space_group_name_H-M   'P 1'
#
loop_
_entity.id
_entity.type
_entity.pdbx_description
1 polymer ?
#
loop_
_entity_poly.entity_id
_entity_poly.type
_entity_poly.pdbx_seq_one_letter_code
_entity_poly.pdbx_strand_id
1 'polypeptide(L)' 'LKIRILDRTSLILDIFAMRAQTSHAKAQVELAQYQYLLPRLTRMWTHLERQRGGGGVIMRGPGETQLET' A
#
# COMPACT_ATOMS: atom_id res chain seq x y z
N LEU A 1 -3.19 22.47 -1.15
CA LEU A 1 -4.41 21.99 -0.45
C LEU A 1 -4.00 21.05 0.67
N LYS A 2 -4.39 21.29 1.92
CA LYS A 2 -4.16 20.38 3.05
C LYS A 2 -5.38 19.46 3.25
N ILE A 3 -5.68 18.65 2.25
CA ILE A 3 -6.84 17.75 2.25
C ILE A 3 -6.36 16.35 1.92
N ARG A 4 -6.82 15.36 2.68
CA ARG A 4 -6.53 13.95 2.42
C ARG A 4 -7.26 13.51 1.15
N ILE A 5 -6.51 13.03 0.16
CA ILE A 5 -7.05 12.47 -1.08
C ILE A 5 -7.14 10.94 -0.89
N LEU A 6 -8.33 10.40 -1.10
CA LEU A 6 -8.61 8.96 -1.04
C LEU A 6 -9.14 8.51 -2.40
N ASP A 7 -8.72 7.33 -2.86
CA ASP A 7 -9.39 6.70 -3.99
C ASP A 7 -10.66 5.96 -3.54
N ARG A 8 -11.48 5.56 -4.52
CA ARG A 8 -12.77 4.92 -4.27
C ARG A 8 -12.63 3.66 -3.42
N THR A 9 -11.62 2.83 -3.67
CA THR A 9 -11.44 1.56 -2.97
C THR A 9 -11.06 1.80 -1.51
N SER A 10 -10.15 2.74 -1.24
CA SER A 10 -9.80 3.12 0.14
C SER A 10 -11.03 3.62 0.90
N LEU A 11 -11.88 4.46 0.28
CA LEU A 11 -13.11 4.94 0.89
C LEU A 11 -14.10 3.80 1.22
N ILE A 12 -14.25 2.83 0.31
CA ILE A 12 -15.13 1.67 0.53
C ILE A 12 -14.61 0.81 1.69
N LEU A 13 -13.30 0.55 1.74
CA LEU A 13 -12.69 -0.24 2.82
C LEU A 13 -12.82 0.46 4.18
N ASP A 14 -12.69 1.79 4.22
CA ASP A 14 -12.94 2.58 5.44
C ASP A 14 -14.39 2.43 5.92
N ILE A 15 -15.36 2.55 5.00
CA ILE A 15 -16.79 2.37 5.31
C ILE A 15 -17.05 0.95 5.82
N PHE A 16 -16.46 -0.07 5.21
CA PHE A 16 -16.61 -1.45 5.64
C PHE A 16 -16.01 -1.69 7.03
N ALA A 17 -14.84 -1.12 7.30
CA ALA A 17 -14.21 -1.20 8.62
C ALA A 17 -15.08 -0.56 9.71
N MET A 18 -15.71 0.58 9.42
CA MET A 18 -16.66 1.24 10.33
C MET A 18 -17.91 0.40 10.59
N ARG A 19 -18.32 -0.45 9.64
CA ARG A 19 -19.60 -1.19 9.70
C ARG A 19 -19.46 -2.64 10.15
N ALA A 20 -18.28 -3.25 10.07
CA ALA A 20 -18.06 -4.65 10.39
C ALA A 20 -18.33 -4.96 11.88
N GLN A 21 -19.41 -5.69 12.17
CA GLN A 21 -19.81 -6.02 13.55
C GLN A 21 -19.28 -7.37 14.03
N THR A 22 -19.25 -8.38 13.15
CA THR A 22 -18.82 -9.74 13.51
C THR A 22 -17.31 -9.91 13.37
N SER A 23 -16.74 -10.87 14.12
CA SER A 23 -15.31 -11.21 14.02
C SER A 23 -14.92 -11.62 12.61
N HIS A 24 -15.75 -12.42 11.94
CA HIS A 24 -15.52 -12.84 10.56
C HIS A 24 -15.52 -11.66 9.58
N ALA A 25 -16.48 -10.73 9.69
CA ALA A 25 -16.51 -9.55 8.83
C ALA A 25 -15.30 -8.65 9.06
N LYS A 26 -14.88 -8.45 10.32
CA LYS A 26 -13.68 -7.68 10.66
C LYS A 26 -12.42 -8.29 10.02
N ALA A 27 -12.24 -9.60 10.15
CA ALA A 27 -11.11 -10.32 9.57
C ALA A 27 -11.08 -10.21 8.04
N GLN A 28 -12.22 -10.30 7.37
CA GLN A 28 -12.29 -10.11 5.91
C GLN A 28 -11.96 -8.69 5.47
N VAL A 29 -12.44 -7.67 6.20
CA VAL A 29 -12.11 -6.28 5.90
C VAL A 29 -10.62 -6.03 6.09
N GLU A 30 -10.03 -6.55 7.17
CA GLU A 30 -8.61 -6.41 7.46
C GLU A 30 -7.75 -7.08 6.37
N LEU A 31 -8.09 -8.30 5.96
CA LEU A 31 -7.44 -8.99 4.85
C LEU A 31 -7.50 -8.16 3.55
N ALA A 32 -8.68 -7.61 3.23
CA ALA A 32 -8.86 -6.77 2.05
C ALA A 32 -8.02 -5.47 2.12
N GLN A 33 -7.87 -4.88 3.31
CA GLN A 33 -6.99 -3.74 3.53
C GLN A 33 -5.53 -4.09 3.27
N TYR A 34 -5.05 -5.24 3.78
CA TYR A 34 -3.68 -5.70 3.51
C TYR A 34 -3.44 -5.95 2.01
N GLN A 35 -4.34 -6.66 1.34
CA GLN A 35 -4.22 -6.92 -0.10
C GLN A 35 -4.25 -5.64 -0.94
N TYR A 36 -5.04 -4.64 -0.53
CA TYR A 36 -5.08 -3.35 -1.19
C TYR A 36 -3.80 -2.52 -0.96
N LEU A 37 -3.25 -2.57 0.26
CA LEU A 37 -2.09 -1.76 0.65
C LEU A 37 -0.77 -2.35 0.15
N LEU A 38 -0.61 -3.67 0.13
CA LEU A 38 0.63 -4.37 -0.24
C LEU A 38 1.24 -3.90 -1.58
N PRO A 39 0.53 -3.90 -2.72
CA PRO A 39 1.10 -3.44 -3.99
C PRO A 39 1.27 -1.91 -4.08
N ARG A 40 0.74 -1.15 -3.12
CA ARG A 40 0.84 0.32 -3.09
C ARG A 40 2.04 0.78 -2.27
N LEU A 41 2.37 0.04 -1.21
CA LEU A 41 3.60 0.22 -0.43
C LEU A 41 4.84 0.05 -1.31
N THR A 42 4.87 -0.97 -2.16
CA THR A 42 6.01 -1.24 -3.07
C THR A 42 6.21 -0.11 -4.09
N ARG A 43 5.13 0.53 -4.56
CA ARG A 43 5.24 1.69 -5.47
C ARG A 43 5.68 2.97 -4.76
N MET A 44 5.47 3.10 -3.45
CA MET A 44 5.97 4.25 -2.68
C MET A 44 7.50 4.24 -2.55
N TRP A 45 8.16 3.08 -2.67
CA TRP A 45 9.62 2.99 -2.64
C TRP A 45 10.32 3.73 -3.79
N THR A 46 9.67 3.87 -4.96
CA THR A 46 10.24 4.66 -6.08
C THR A 46 10.42 6.15 -5.71
N HIS A 47 9.60 6.68 -4.81
CA HIS A 47 9.76 8.03 -4.28
C HIS A 47 10.89 8.10 -3.23
N LEU A 48 11.11 7.02 -2.46
CA LEU A 48 12.15 6.93 -1.45
C LEU A 48 13.55 6.69 -2.04
N GLU A 49 13.68 5.93 -3.14
CA GLU A 49 14.94 5.78 -3.88
C GLU A 49 15.42 7.11 -4.45
N ARG A 50 14.50 7.92 -5.00
CA ARG A 50 14.84 9.25 -5.54
C ARG A 50 15.32 10.25 -4.49
N GLN A 51 14.97 10.07 -3.22
CA GLN A 51 15.50 10.89 -2.13
C GLN A 51 16.92 10.48 -1.72
N ARG A 52 17.41 9.30 -2.11
CA ARG A 52 18.67 8.72 -1.60
C ARG A 52 19.91 8.93 -2.47
N GLY A 53 19.80 9.45 -3.69
CA GLY A 53 20.99 9.88 -4.42
C GLY A 53 20.83 9.97 -5.93
N GLY A 54 21.09 11.15 -6.48
CA GLY A 54 21.53 11.28 -7.87
C GLY A 54 22.94 10.72 -8.01
N GLY A 55 23.10 9.68 -8.82
CA GLY A 55 24.38 9.04 -9.09
C GLY A 55 24.12 7.66 -9.65
N GLY A 56 24.48 7.45 -10.93
CA GLY A 56 23.98 6.34 -11.72
C GLY A 56 24.33 4.95 -11.17
N VAL A 57 23.48 3.99 -11.50
CA VAL A 57 23.81 2.72 -12.18
C VAL A 57 22.48 2.08 -12.54
N ILE A 58 22.32 1.72 -13.82
CA ILE A 58 21.21 0.88 -14.29
C ILE A 58 21.47 -0.52 -13.75
N MET A 59 20.93 -0.83 -12.56
CA MET A 59 20.83 -2.21 -12.11
C MET A 59 19.35 -2.55 -12.01
N ARG A 60 18.95 -3.53 -12.82
CA ARG A 60 17.70 -4.28 -12.74
C ARG A 60 17.34 -4.50 -11.26
N GLY A 61 16.16 -4.01 -10.88
CA GLY A 61 15.90 -3.47 -9.55
C GLY A 61 16.02 -4.45 -8.38
N PRO A 62 16.63 -4.06 -7.26
CA PRO A 62 16.71 -4.86 -6.01
C PRO A 62 15.35 -5.08 -5.32
N GLY A 63 14.26 -4.50 -5.85
CA GLY A 63 12.91 -4.60 -5.29
C GLY A 63 12.15 -5.87 -5.69
N GLU A 64 12.52 -6.53 -6.80
CA GLU A 64 11.88 -7.80 -7.18
C GLU A 64 12.35 -8.96 -6.29
N THR A 65 13.60 -8.93 -5.82
CA THR A 65 14.22 -10.03 -5.06
C THR A 65 13.93 -10.02 -3.55
N GLN A 66 13.28 -8.98 -3.01
CA GLN A 66 13.03 -8.85 -1.56
C GLN A 66 11.57 -9.13 -1.15
N LEU A 67 10.68 -9.44 -2.10
CA LEU A 67 9.30 -9.87 -1.83
C LEU A 67 9.18 -11.40 -1.62
N GLU A 68 10.29 -12.13 -1.78
CA GLU A 68 10.36 -13.59 -1.69
C GLU A 68 10.76 -14.10 -0.29
N THR A 69 10.76 -13.28 0.76
CA THR A 69 11.04 -13.75 2.14
C THR A 69 10.18 -13.08 3.19
#